data_AF-F8NGY5-F1
#
_entry.id   AF-F8NGY5-F1
#
_cell.length_a   1.000
_cell.length_b   1.000
_cell.length_c   1.000
_cell.angle_alpha   90.00
_cell.angle_beta   90.00
_cell.angle_gamma   90.00
#
_symmetry.space_group_name_H-M   'P 1'
#
loop_
_entity.id
_entity.type
_entity.pdbx_description
1 polymer ?
#
loop_
_entity_poly.entity_id
_entity_poly.type
_entity_poly.pdbx_seq_one_letter_code
_entity_poly.pdbx_strand_id
1 'polypeptide(L)'
;MPPRTRPIRTDSDDAVDHAPDQACPPAAPVFNAKRKTARSLKLAILLVPMALILIAASTRYITHPAAFDLVSADSTHEWDAWSPSWSSWRPHKRHPQADLGMDTSASLSTPGPTGSSLSVTSSILGAGTPTSTGVPAVPMNPVLPTPFPQPFDTTLSANFSTEGCYSFFQNMTNIESFRVCRPFSLLLLSSTAFIEAENNITQLNNDIWGTCNTDLSQSQCDQNMASFASTLQSVCQTDLAARNAMAVNTLIALNAYDLMRTVACQTDPTSNAYCYIEADAGSDPSASYFYQLPLGQPLPNITNLACTACTKSLLASYASALSSSNSTGLTGLQQTYGDAAKQAVSICGSGYAQSVTQSTSVTTSSALGHGITKTGILLAGFLATCANLYISL
;
A
#
# COMPACT_ATOMS: atom_id res chain seq x y z
N MET A 1 3.65 63.65 -3.41
CA MET A 1 4.98 64.26 -3.21
C MET A 1 5.70 63.48 -2.11
N PRO A 2 6.89 62.92 -2.37
CA PRO A 2 7.77 62.34 -1.36
C PRO A 2 8.52 63.48 -0.62
N PRO A 3 9.12 63.27 0.57
CA PRO A 3 10.48 62.70 0.67
C PRO A 3 10.63 61.68 1.83
N ARG A 4 11.54 60.68 1.84
CA ARG A 4 13.00 60.61 1.59
C ARG A 4 13.81 60.73 2.89
N THR A 5 14.62 59.67 3.14
CA THR A 5 15.98 59.68 3.76
C THR A 5 16.14 60.12 5.23
N ARG A 6 17.08 59.64 6.05
CA ARG A 6 18.03 58.50 6.16
C ARG A 6 18.71 58.71 7.56
N PRO A 7 19.85 58.11 7.94
CA PRO A 7 20.07 57.47 9.25
C PRO A 7 20.98 58.27 10.20
N ILE A 8 21.10 57.86 11.47
CA ILE A 8 22.25 58.22 12.32
C ILE A 8 22.68 57.01 13.16
N ARG A 9 24.00 56.83 13.18
CA ARG A 9 24.85 55.85 13.85
C ARG A 9 25.42 56.46 15.14
N THR A 10 25.57 55.66 16.19
CA THR A 10 26.55 55.77 17.30
C THR A 10 26.50 54.41 18.03
N ASP A 11 27.47 53.50 17.90
CA ASP A 11 28.73 53.40 18.68
C ASP A 11 28.59 53.81 20.15
N SER A 12 28.79 52.84 21.08
CA SER A 12 29.55 52.98 22.33
C SER A 12 29.53 51.70 23.18
N ASP A 13 30.74 51.13 23.33
CA ASP A 13 31.44 50.82 24.59
C ASP A 13 30.94 49.70 25.53
N ASP A 14 31.74 48.63 25.52
CA ASP A 14 32.55 48.10 26.63
C ASP A 14 31.93 48.01 28.04
N ALA A 15 31.79 46.76 28.50
CA ALA A 15 31.91 46.41 29.91
C ALA A 15 32.68 45.09 30.04
N VAL A 16 33.98 45.24 30.30
CA VAL A 16 34.91 44.19 30.71
C VAL A 16 34.72 43.94 32.20
N ASP A 17 34.37 42.71 32.59
CA ASP A 17 34.36 42.28 33.98
C ASP A 17 35.62 41.46 34.29
N HIS A 18 36.34 41.89 35.31
CA HIS A 18 37.56 41.28 35.83
C HIS A 18 37.21 40.35 36.99
N ALA A 19 37.66 39.10 36.93
CA ALA A 19 37.75 38.22 38.10
C ALA A 19 39.05 37.39 38.05
N PRO A 20 39.63 37.05 39.23
CA PRO A 20 41.07 37.03 39.42
C PRO A 20 41.74 35.65 39.26
N ASP A 21 43.05 35.76 39.13
CA ASP A 21 44.09 34.73 39.04
C ASP A 21 43.88 33.47 39.88
N GLN A 22 44.03 32.31 39.22
CA GLN A 22 44.32 31.05 39.90
C GLN A 22 45.47 30.31 39.21
N ALA A 23 46.47 29.99 40.04
CA ALA A 23 47.82 29.60 39.67
C ALA A 23 47.93 28.28 38.88
N CYS A 24 48.95 28.25 38.03
CA CYS A 24 49.37 27.16 37.16
C CYS A 24 50.07 26.02 37.94
N PRO A 25 49.75 24.74 37.69
CA PRO A 25 50.63 23.62 37.99
C PRO A 25 51.37 23.10 36.73
N PRO A 26 52.55 22.47 36.90
CA PRO A 26 53.55 22.28 35.85
C PRO A 26 53.22 21.18 34.83
N ALA A 27 53.70 21.40 33.61
CA ALA A 27 53.56 20.53 32.45
C ALA A 27 54.25 19.16 32.62
N ALA A 28 53.50 18.09 32.32
CA ALA A 28 54.03 16.74 32.14
C ALA A 28 54.19 16.39 30.63
N PRO A 29 55.20 15.60 30.24
CA PRO A 29 55.58 15.42 28.84
C PRO A 29 54.62 14.49 28.07
N VAL A 30 53.97 15.04 27.05
CA VAL A 30 53.11 14.30 26.10
C VAL A 30 53.97 13.67 25.01
N PHE A 31 54.34 12.39 25.17
CA PHE A 31 54.93 11.62 24.05
C PHE A 31 54.39 10.21 23.81
N ASN A 32 53.37 9.73 24.55
CA ASN A 32 52.88 8.35 24.38
C ASN A 32 51.43 8.19 23.88
N ALA A 33 50.71 9.27 23.57
CA ALA A 33 49.32 9.18 23.09
C ALA A 33 49.16 8.91 21.58
N LYS A 34 50.21 9.15 20.76
CA LYS A 34 50.10 9.03 19.29
C LYS A 34 50.19 7.60 18.73
N ARG A 35 50.59 6.60 19.53
CA ARG A 35 50.76 5.22 19.03
C ARG A 35 49.51 4.34 19.16
N LYS A 36 48.54 4.70 20.01
CA LYS A 36 47.29 3.94 20.20
C LYS A 36 46.24 4.25 19.13
N THR A 37 46.12 5.49 18.68
CA THR A 37 45.11 5.91 17.68
C THR A 37 45.38 5.36 16.27
N ALA A 38 46.63 5.10 15.92
CA ALA A 38 46.99 4.51 14.63
C ALA A 38 46.70 3.00 14.54
N ARG A 39 46.61 2.28 15.67
CA ARG A 39 46.28 0.84 15.68
C ARG A 39 44.77 0.60 15.64
N SER A 40 43.96 1.46 16.25
CA SER A 40 42.49 1.34 16.20
C SER A 40 41.94 1.60 14.80
N LEU A 41 42.52 2.52 14.04
CA LEU A 41 42.08 2.80 12.66
C LEU A 41 42.38 1.64 11.70
N LYS A 42 43.53 0.96 11.86
CA LYS A 42 43.87 -0.22 11.04
C LYS A 42 43.00 -1.43 11.35
N LEU A 43 42.55 -1.58 12.60
CA LEU A 43 41.66 -2.67 12.99
C LEU A 43 40.23 -2.47 12.45
N ALA A 44 39.74 -1.22 12.45
CA ALA A 44 38.43 -0.87 11.90
C ALA A 44 38.36 -1.09 10.37
N ILE A 45 39.44 -0.77 9.64
CA ILE A 45 39.53 -0.97 8.19
C ILE A 45 39.46 -2.47 7.81
N LEU A 46 39.84 -3.38 8.70
CA LEU A 46 39.83 -4.82 8.45
C LEU A 46 38.55 -5.49 8.97
N LEU A 47 38.04 -5.07 10.13
CA LEU A 47 36.85 -5.66 10.74
C LEU A 47 35.55 -5.31 10.03
N VAL A 48 35.41 -4.09 9.52
CA VAL A 48 34.19 -3.66 8.82
C VAL A 48 33.94 -4.48 7.54
N PRO A 49 34.90 -4.64 6.61
CA PRO A 49 34.68 -5.48 5.43
C PRO A 49 34.54 -6.97 5.80
N MET A 50 35.24 -7.46 6.83
CA MET A 50 35.09 -8.85 7.27
C MET A 50 33.68 -9.13 7.84
N ALA A 51 33.11 -8.18 8.59
CA ALA A 51 31.74 -8.26 9.09
C ALA A 51 30.72 -8.20 7.94
N LEU A 52 30.93 -7.34 6.94
CA LEU A 52 30.07 -7.28 5.75
C LEU A 52 30.14 -8.57 4.92
N ILE A 53 31.33 -9.18 4.80
CA ILE A 53 31.50 -10.49 4.14
C ILE A 53 30.78 -11.58 4.93
N LEU A 54 30.85 -11.58 6.27
CA LEU A 54 30.13 -12.54 7.11
C LEU A 54 28.61 -12.37 7.04
N ILE A 55 28.11 -11.14 6.99
CA ILE A 55 26.66 -10.86 6.82
C ILE A 55 26.19 -11.27 5.41
N ALA A 56 27.00 -11.02 4.37
CA ALA A 56 26.69 -11.47 3.01
C ALA A 56 26.77 -13.00 2.86
N ALA A 57 27.68 -13.65 3.59
CA ALA A 57 27.80 -15.10 3.61
C ALA A 57 26.64 -15.75 4.38
N SER A 58 26.21 -15.19 5.51
CA SER A 58 25.08 -15.71 6.29
C SER A 58 23.75 -15.52 5.58
N THR A 59 23.54 -14.39 4.90
CA THR A 59 22.34 -14.16 4.07
C THR A 59 22.27 -15.09 2.86
N ARG A 60 23.41 -15.48 2.27
CA ARG A 60 23.46 -16.54 1.24
C ARG A 60 23.27 -17.95 1.79
N TYR A 61 23.70 -18.22 3.03
CA TYR A 61 23.54 -19.55 3.64
C TYR A 61 22.10 -19.82 4.08
N ILE A 62 21.34 -18.77 4.46
CA ILE A 62 19.94 -18.91 4.93
C ILE A 62 18.94 -18.92 3.76
N THR A 63 19.36 -18.52 2.54
CA THR A 63 18.48 -18.48 1.35
C THR A 63 18.69 -19.63 0.37
N HIS A 64 19.55 -20.61 0.68
CA HIS A 64 19.67 -21.84 -0.12
C HIS A 64 18.81 -22.96 0.50
N PRO A 65 17.86 -23.56 -0.24
CA PRO A 65 16.93 -24.56 0.29
C PRO A 65 17.58 -25.90 0.71
N ALA A 66 18.88 -26.08 0.48
CA ALA A 66 19.59 -27.33 0.80
C ALA A 66 20.05 -27.44 2.27
N ALA A 67 20.00 -26.37 3.06
CA ALA A 67 20.49 -26.42 4.45
C ALA A 67 19.46 -26.96 5.47
N PHE A 68 18.21 -27.17 5.05
CA PHE A 68 17.17 -27.78 5.90
C PHE A 68 17.02 -29.30 5.68
N ASP A 69 17.68 -29.89 4.68
CA ASP A 69 17.66 -31.35 4.44
C ASP A 69 18.74 -32.12 5.22
N LEU A 70 19.55 -31.46 6.06
CA LEU A 70 20.51 -32.12 6.95
C LEU A 70 19.94 -32.49 8.33
N VAL A 71 18.68 -32.16 8.61
CA VAL A 71 17.95 -32.56 9.83
C VAL A 71 16.65 -33.28 9.43
N SER A 72 16.74 -34.23 8.51
CA SER A 72 15.71 -35.27 8.28
C SER A 72 16.40 -36.41 7.54
N ALA A 73 16.71 -37.49 8.26
CA ALA A 73 17.39 -38.64 7.69
C ALA A 73 16.47 -39.45 6.77
N ASP A 74 17.11 -40.06 5.77
CA ASP A 74 16.81 -41.36 5.15
C ASP A 74 15.94 -41.38 3.87
N SER A 75 16.59 -41.37 2.71
CA SER A 75 16.41 -42.39 1.67
C SER A 75 17.35 -42.16 0.47
N THR A 76 17.99 -43.24 0.06
CA THR A 76 18.94 -43.35 -1.05
C THR A 76 18.24 -43.34 -2.41
N HIS A 77 18.63 -42.46 -3.36
CA HIS A 77 18.88 -42.81 -4.78
C HIS A 77 19.34 -41.59 -5.64
N GLU A 78 20.42 -41.81 -6.37
CA GLU A 78 20.94 -41.17 -7.62
C GLU A 78 20.76 -39.67 -7.90
N TRP A 79 21.91 -38.99 -8.02
CA TRP A 79 22.10 -37.54 -8.24
C TRP A 79 22.71 -37.20 -9.61
N ASP A 80 22.35 -37.90 -10.69
CA ASP A 80 22.88 -37.60 -12.04
C ASP A 80 21.77 -37.29 -13.05
N ALA A 81 21.07 -36.17 -12.83
CA ALA A 81 20.44 -35.40 -13.90
C ALA A 81 19.84 -34.12 -13.31
N TRP A 82 20.54 -32.99 -13.40
CA TRP A 82 19.98 -31.65 -13.68
C TRP A 82 21.06 -30.57 -13.60
N SER A 83 21.87 -30.52 -14.64
CA SER A 83 22.37 -29.27 -15.24
C SER A 83 22.36 -29.50 -16.76
N PRO A 84 21.90 -28.57 -17.64
CA PRO A 84 21.90 -27.11 -17.51
C PRO A 84 20.56 -26.43 -17.91
N SER A 85 20.05 -25.46 -17.14
CA SER A 85 18.88 -24.66 -17.58
C SER A 85 18.87 -23.21 -17.09
N TRP A 86 20.01 -22.60 -16.74
CA TRP A 86 20.03 -21.20 -16.26
C TRP A 86 20.86 -20.27 -17.16
N SER A 87 20.77 -20.46 -18.48
CA SER A 87 21.38 -19.55 -19.45
C SER A 87 20.61 -19.45 -20.77
N SER A 88 19.34 -18.98 -20.73
CA SER A 88 18.70 -18.41 -21.93
C SER A 88 17.54 -17.44 -21.62
N TRP A 89 17.83 -16.33 -20.96
CA TRP A 89 16.98 -15.14 -21.14
C TRP A 89 17.40 -14.44 -22.44
N ARG A 90 16.65 -14.69 -23.53
CA ARG A 90 16.71 -13.87 -24.76
C ARG A 90 15.31 -13.33 -25.08
N PRO A 91 15.20 -12.06 -25.49
CA PRO A 91 13.93 -11.40 -25.76
C PRO A 91 13.31 -11.94 -27.06
N HIS A 92 12.02 -12.29 -27.03
CA HIS A 92 11.30 -12.78 -28.20
C HIS A 92 11.07 -11.64 -29.20
N LYS A 93 11.72 -11.74 -30.38
CA LYS A 93 11.37 -11.01 -31.59
C LYS A 93 10.25 -11.75 -32.34
N ARG A 94 9.29 -10.96 -32.81
CA ARG A 94 8.19 -11.29 -33.72
C ARG A 94 8.69 -12.15 -34.90
N HIS A 95 8.11 -13.33 -35.12
CA HIS A 95 8.26 -14.08 -36.37
C HIS A 95 6.91 -14.21 -37.10
N PRO A 96 6.95 -14.23 -38.45
CA PRO A 96 5.78 -14.12 -39.31
C PRO A 96 5.05 -15.45 -39.48
N GLN A 97 3.77 -15.32 -39.82
CA GLN A 97 2.83 -16.36 -40.16
C GLN A 97 3.37 -17.24 -41.31
N ALA A 98 3.41 -18.55 -41.10
CA ALA A 98 3.63 -19.53 -42.14
C ALA A 98 2.28 -20.01 -42.67
N ASP A 99 2.10 -19.80 -43.98
CA ASP A 99 1.13 -20.46 -44.84
C ASP A 99 1.17 -21.98 -44.66
N LEU A 100 -0.01 -22.57 -44.47
CA LEU A 100 -0.29 -23.93 -44.92
C LEU A 100 -1.60 -23.90 -45.68
N GLY A 101 -1.46 -23.91 -47.00
CA GLY A 101 -2.53 -24.17 -47.94
C GLY A 101 -3.00 -25.62 -47.83
N MET A 102 -4.31 -25.79 -47.97
CA MET A 102 -4.93 -27.03 -48.42
C MET A 102 -6.13 -26.63 -49.28
N ASP A 103 -6.03 -27.03 -50.55
CA ASP A 103 -6.99 -26.78 -51.61
C ASP A 103 -8.39 -27.35 -51.31
N THR A 104 -9.43 -26.63 -51.73
CA THR A 104 -10.60 -27.26 -52.36
C THR A 104 -11.30 -26.26 -53.28
N SER A 105 -11.48 -26.72 -54.52
CA SER A 105 -11.89 -26.00 -55.72
C SER A 105 -13.39 -25.67 -55.78
N ALA A 106 -13.71 -24.77 -56.72
CA ALA A 106 -15.01 -24.43 -57.33
C ALA A 106 -15.86 -23.38 -56.56
N SER A 107 -16.45 -22.35 -57.17
CA SER A 107 -16.64 -22.00 -58.58
C SER A 107 -16.89 -20.48 -58.72
N LEU A 108 -16.51 -19.95 -59.88
CA LEU A 108 -16.81 -18.60 -60.36
C LEU A 108 -18.33 -18.31 -60.37
N SER A 109 -18.72 -17.10 -59.97
CA SER A 109 -19.73 -16.28 -60.66
C SER A 109 -19.70 -14.83 -60.13
N THR A 110 -19.12 -13.94 -60.93
CA THR A 110 -19.39 -12.49 -60.95
C THR A 110 -20.65 -12.25 -61.80
N PRO A 111 -21.48 -11.26 -61.46
CA PRO A 111 -21.48 -10.07 -62.32
C PRO A 111 -21.69 -8.73 -61.61
N GLY A 112 -20.98 -7.71 -62.09
CA GLY A 112 -21.57 -6.43 -62.55
C GLY A 112 -22.09 -5.41 -61.52
N PRO A 113 -21.53 -4.19 -61.48
CA PRO A 113 -22.05 -3.11 -60.66
C PRO A 113 -23.19 -2.38 -61.40
N THR A 114 -24.33 -2.19 -60.75
CA THR A 114 -25.33 -1.20 -61.17
C THR A 114 -25.70 -0.34 -59.97
N GLY A 115 -25.32 0.93 -60.06
CA GLY A 115 -25.65 1.93 -59.08
C GLY A 115 -27.15 2.15 -58.98
N SER A 116 -27.59 2.44 -57.77
CA SER A 116 -28.80 3.21 -57.53
C SER A 116 -28.62 3.93 -56.19
N SER A 117 -28.46 5.23 -56.33
CA SER A 117 -28.62 6.27 -55.33
C SER A 117 -29.89 6.08 -54.50
N LEU A 118 -29.78 6.11 -53.17
CA LEU A 118 -30.81 6.69 -52.32
C LEU A 118 -30.17 7.30 -51.06
N SER A 119 -30.39 8.60 -50.94
CA SER A 119 -30.09 9.47 -49.81
C SER A 119 -30.91 9.07 -48.58
N VAL A 120 -30.27 8.98 -47.42
CA VAL A 120 -30.96 9.13 -46.13
C VAL A 120 -30.09 9.95 -45.18
N THR A 121 -30.47 11.23 -45.11
CA THR A 121 -30.54 12.10 -43.93
C THR A 121 -29.52 11.89 -42.81
N SER A 122 -28.50 12.76 -42.84
CA SER A 122 -27.70 13.13 -41.67
C SER A 122 -28.58 13.83 -40.63
N SER A 123 -28.84 13.17 -39.51
CA SER A 123 -29.34 13.81 -38.30
C SER A 123 -28.14 14.21 -37.45
N ILE A 124 -27.95 15.52 -37.36
CA ILE A 124 -26.91 16.21 -36.62
C ILE A 124 -27.29 16.15 -35.14
N LEU A 125 -26.53 15.40 -34.33
CA LEU A 125 -26.54 15.54 -32.88
C LEU A 125 -25.10 15.49 -32.38
N GLY A 126 -24.66 16.63 -31.83
CA GLY A 126 -23.59 16.72 -30.84
C GLY A 126 -22.22 16.16 -31.23
N ALA A 127 -21.51 16.85 -32.13
CA ALA A 127 -20.05 16.77 -32.16
C ALA A 127 -19.49 17.42 -30.89
N GLY A 128 -19.50 16.68 -29.78
CA GLY A 128 -18.50 16.85 -28.74
C GLY A 128 -17.19 16.34 -29.32
N THR A 129 -16.23 17.22 -29.50
CA THR A 129 -14.84 16.88 -29.81
C THR A 129 -14.36 15.75 -28.88
N PRO A 130 -13.98 14.56 -29.38
CA PRO A 130 -13.28 13.60 -28.55
C PRO A 130 -11.86 14.15 -28.40
N THR A 131 -11.57 14.74 -27.24
CA THR A 131 -10.18 14.85 -26.81
C THR A 131 -9.70 13.42 -26.61
N SER A 132 -8.88 12.95 -27.54
CA SER A 132 -8.24 11.64 -27.53
C SER A 132 -7.45 11.41 -26.25
N THR A 133 -8.08 10.75 -25.28
CA THR A 133 -7.41 9.89 -24.30
C THR A 133 -7.95 8.49 -24.55
N GLY A 134 -7.07 7.51 -24.79
CA GLY A 134 -7.44 6.13 -25.14
C GLY A 134 -8.11 5.33 -24.00
N VAL A 135 -8.78 6.02 -23.08
CA VAL A 135 -9.45 5.45 -21.90
C VAL A 135 -10.93 5.19 -22.27
N PRO A 136 -11.44 3.97 -22.09
CA PRO A 136 -12.83 3.68 -22.37
C PRO A 136 -13.77 4.31 -21.34
N ALA A 137 -14.91 4.81 -21.79
CA ALA A 137 -16.01 5.21 -20.91
C ALA A 137 -16.59 4.00 -20.16
N VAL A 138 -17.38 4.26 -19.12
CA VAL A 138 -18.12 3.25 -18.36
C VAL A 138 -19.00 2.44 -19.32
N PRO A 139 -18.90 1.09 -19.32
CA PRO A 139 -19.65 0.26 -20.24
C PRO A 139 -21.14 0.21 -19.86
N MET A 140 -22.00 0.06 -20.87
CA MET A 140 -23.42 -0.19 -20.68
C MET A 140 -23.67 -1.70 -20.71
N ASN A 141 -23.97 -2.30 -19.54
CA ASN A 141 -24.29 -3.72 -19.38
C ASN A 141 -23.31 -4.66 -20.13
N PRO A 142 -22.01 -4.64 -19.80
CA PRO A 142 -21.03 -5.50 -20.43
C PRO A 142 -21.29 -6.98 -20.10
N VAL A 143 -20.80 -7.87 -20.96
CA VAL A 143 -20.67 -9.29 -20.62
C VAL A 143 -19.50 -9.43 -19.65
N LEU A 144 -19.77 -9.93 -18.45
CA LEU A 144 -18.75 -10.17 -17.44
C LEU A 144 -18.00 -11.48 -17.69
N PRO A 145 -16.72 -11.57 -17.30
CA PRO A 145 -15.99 -12.83 -17.35
C PRO A 145 -16.65 -13.89 -16.47
N THR A 146 -16.60 -15.13 -16.94
CA THR A 146 -17.13 -16.30 -16.23
C THR A 146 -16.03 -17.36 -16.08
N PRO A 147 -15.55 -17.64 -14.86
CA PRO A 147 -15.92 -17.00 -13.60
C PRO A 147 -15.41 -15.54 -13.51
N PHE A 148 -16.10 -14.71 -12.73
CA PHE A 148 -15.64 -13.35 -12.41
C PHE A 148 -14.38 -13.41 -11.53
N PRO A 149 -13.39 -12.50 -11.66
CA PRO A 149 -12.20 -12.47 -10.79
C PRO A 149 -12.55 -12.59 -9.30
N GLN A 150 -11.81 -13.42 -8.57
CA GLN A 150 -12.08 -13.67 -7.15
C GLN A 150 -10.83 -13.36 -6.33
N PRO A 151 -10.97 -12.80 -5.12
CA PRO A 151 -9.86 -12.75 -4.18
C PRO A 151 -9.35 -14.16 -3.89
N PHE A 152 -8.03 -14.32 -3.81
CA PHE A 152 -7.39 -15.61 -3.57
C PHE A 152 -7.76 -16.67 -4.64
N ASP A 153 -7.78 -16.25 -5.91
CA ASP A 153 -8.02 -17.09 -7.09
C ASP A 153 -6.86 -18.07 -7.42
N THR A 154 -5.79 -18.01 -6.66
CA THR A 154 -4.68 -18.98 -6.69
C THR A 154 -4.71 -19.87 -5.45
N THR A 155 -3.78 -20.81 -5.34
CA THR A 155 -3.67 -21.67 -4.16
C THR A 155 -3.47 -20.83 -2.90
N LEU A 156 -4.41 -20.93 -1.95
CA LEU A 156 -4.28 -20.32 -0.63
C LEU A 156 -2.97 -20.74 0.04
N SER A 157 -2.30 -19.77 0.65
CA SER A 157 -1.10 -20.03 1.46
C SER A 157 -1.44 -20.96 2.63
N ALA A 158 -0.61 -21.97 2.85
CA ALA A 158 -0.68 -22.81 4.05
C ALA A 158 0.04 -22.20 5.26
N ASN A 159 0.61 -20.99 5.12
CA ASN A 159 1.36 -20.32 6.19
C ASN A 159 0.42 -19.68 7.22
N PHE A 160 -0.39 -20.48 7.92
CA PHE A 160 -1.18 -20.05 9.06
C PHE A 160 -0.66 -20.72 10.33
N SER A 161 -0.68 -19.97 11.44
CA SER A 161 -0.34 -20.46 12.78
C SER A 161 -1.45 -21.33 13.37
N THR A 162 -2.67 -21.24 12.84
CA THR A 162 -3.83 -21.98 13.33
C THR A 162 -4.66 -22.59 12.20
N GLU A 163 -5.14 -23.81 12.43
CA GLU A 163 -6.07 -24.49 11.51
C GLU A 163 -7.40 -23.71 11.38
N GLY A 164 -7.86 -23.08 12.47
CA GLY A 164 -9.07 -22.28 12.47
C GLY A 164 -9.00 -21.10 11.50
N CYS A 165 -7.85 -20.41 11.43
CA CYS A 165 -7.68 -19.31 10.49
C CYS A 165 -7.64 -19.82 9.04
N TYR A 166 -6.90 -20.89 8.76
CA TYR A 166 -6.85 -21.50 7.43
C TYR A 166 -8.25 -21.94 6.95
N SER A 167 -9.01 -22.63 7.83
CA SER A 167 -10.40 -23.04 7.57
C SER A 167 -11.33 -21.85 7.32
N PHE A 168 -11.14 -20.72 8.01
CA PHE A 168 -11.90 -19.50 7.74
C PHE A 168 -11.67 -19.00 6.31
N PHE A 169 -10.42 -18.93 5.84
CA PHE A 169 -10.11 -18.49 4.47
C PHE A 169 -10.70 -19.41 3.42
N GLN A 170 -10.61 -20.73 3.62
CA GLN A 170 -11.28 -21.69 2.73
C GLN A 170 -12.79 -21.46 2.68
N ASN A 171 -13.45 -21.27 3.82
CA ASN A 171 -14.90 -21.09 3.85
C ASN A 171 -15.33 -19.75 3.26
N MET A 172 -14.66 -18.66 3.63
CA MET A 172 -14.96 -17.31 3.15
C MET A 172 -14.84 -17.22 1.62
N THR A 173 -13.78 -17.79 1.04
CA THR A 173 -13.54 -17.71 -0.41
C THR A 173 -14.52 -18.55 -1.23
N ASN A 174 -15.18 -19.54 -0.62
CA ASN A 174 -16.13 -20.43 -1.29
C ASN A 174 -17.61 -20.05 -1.08
N ILE A 175 -17.93 -19.13 -0.16
CA ILE A 175 -19.31 -18.76 0.14
C ILE A 175 -19.83 -17.67 -0.81
N GLU A 176 -21.06 -17.86 -1.31
CA GLU A 176 -21.66 -16.97 -2.32
C GLU A 176 -21.78 -15.51 -1.84
N SER A 177 -22.11 -15.30 -0.56
CA SER A 177 -22.25 -13.98 0.06
C SER A 177 -20.96 -13.15 0.05
N PHE A 178 -19.80 -13.81 -0.06
CA PHE A 178 -18.52 -13.15 -0.26
C PHE A 178 -18.26 -12.86 -1.74
N ARG A 179 -18.44 -13.88 -2.60
CA ARG A 179 -18.09 -13.85 -4.03
C ARG A 179 -18.93 -12.87 -4.84
N VAL A 180 -20.23 -12.79 -4.57
CA VAL A 180 -21.17 -11.88 -5.26
C VAL A 180 -20.89 -10.41 -4.94
N CYS A 181 -20.32 -10.13 -3.79
CA CYS A 181 -20.01 -8.77 -3.36
C CYS A 181 -18.78 -8.17 -4.02
N ARG A 182 -18.01 -8.98 -4.77
CA ARG A 182 -16.88 -8.57 -5.63
C ARG A 182 -16.01 -7.49 -4.97
N PRO A 183 -15.41 -7.80 -3.82
CA PRO A 183 -14.75 -6.79 -2.99
C PRO A 183 -13.50 -6.20 -3.68
N PHE A 184 -13.64 -5.01 -4.27
CA PHE A 184 -12.53 -4.29 -4.93
C PHE A 184 -11.28 -4.23 -4.06
N SER A 185 -11.44 -3.96 -2.75
CA SER A 185 -10.34 -3.93 -1.78
C SER A 185 -9.52 -5.23 -1.71
N LEU A 186 -10.17 -6.37 -1.89
CA LEU A 186 -9.54 -7.70 -1.88
C LEU A 186 -9.12 -8.14 -3.28
N LEU A 187 -9.87 -7.76 -4.31
CA LEU A 187 -9.49 -8.01 -5.71
C LEU A 187 -8.15 -7.36 -6.03
N LEU A 188 -8.01 -6.07 -5.67
CA LEU A 188 -6.79 -5.30 -5.87
C LEU A 188 -5.57 -5.89 -5.13
N LEU A 189 -5.81 -6.57 -4.01
CA LEU A 189 -4.75 -7.06 -3.12
C LEU A 189 -4.35 -8.52 -3.37
N SER A 190 -5.30 -9.36 -3.76
CA SER A 190 -5.13 -10.82 -3.76
C SER A 190 -5.81 -11.58 -4.91
N SER A 191 -6.34 -10.89 -5.93
CA SER A 191 -6.83 -11.56 -7.16
C SER A 191 -5.82 -11.42 -8.29
N THR A 192 -5.25 -12.55 -8.68
CA THR A 192 -4.34 -12.63 -9.83
C THR A 192 -5.07 -12.29 -11.12
N ALA A 193 -6.30 -12.78 -11.30
CA ALA A 193 -7.10 -12.50 -12.49
C ALA A 193 -7.45 -11.00 -12.62
N PHE A 194 -7.74 -10.33 -11.50
CA PHE A 194 -8.00 -8.89 -11.49
C PHE A 194 -6.73 -8.08 -11.81
N ILE A 195 -5.59 -8.44 -11.20
CA ILE A 195 -4.30 -7.78 -11.47
C ILE A 195 -3.86 -8.01 -12.92
N GLU A 196 -4.07 -9.22 -13.48
CA GLU A 196 -3.78 -9.50 -14.88
C GLU A 196 -4.64 -8.65 -15.84
N ALA A 197 -5.88 -8.34 -15.44
CA ALA A 197 -6.78 -7.48 -16.21
C ALA A 197 -6.24 -6.05 -16.39
N GLU A 198 -5.31 -5.57 -15.56
CA GLU A 198 -4.64 -4.27 -15.75
C GLU A 198 -3.90 -4.19 -17.10
N ASN A 199 -3.48 -5.33 -17.66
CA ASN A 199 -2.87 -5.41 -18.99
C ASN A 199 -3.90 -5.34 -20.15
N ASN A 200 -5.18 -5.34 -19.82
CA ASN A 200 -6.30 -5.24 -20.75
C ASN A 200 -7.35 -4.27 -20.20
N ILE A 201 -7.15 -2.98 -20.47
CA ILE A 201 -8.01 -1.89 -19.98
C ILE A 201 -9.52 -2.11 -20.28
N THR A 202 -9.87 -2.78 -21.38
CA THR A 202 -11.29 -3.11 -21.66
C THR A 202 -11.83 -4.15 -20.67
N GLN A 203 -11.04 -5.19 -20.39
CA GLN A 203 -11.39 -6.21 -19.40
C GLN A 203 -11.46 -5.60 -17.99
N LEU A 204 -10.45 -4.81 -17.60
CA LEU A 204 -10.44 -4.13 -16.31
C LEU A 204 -11.67 -3.23 -16.14
N ASN A 205 -12.06 -2.48 -17.17
CA ASN A 205 -13.24 -1.62 -17.16
C ASN A 205 -14.54 -2.42 -16.93
N ASN A 206 -14.64 -3.62 -17.53
CA ASN A 206 -15.76 -4.53 -17.28
C ASN A 206 -15.73 -5.10 -15.85
N ASP A 207 -14.55 -5.37 -15.30
CA ASP A 207 -14.41 -5.90 -13.93
C ASP A 207 -14.75 -4.85 -12.87
N ILE A 208 -14.36 -3.59 -13.09
CA ILE A 208 -14.83 -2.46 -12.25
C ILE A 208 -16.34 -2.31 -12.37
N TRP A 209 -16.91 -2.38 -13.57
CA TRP A 209 -18.36 -2.34 -13.74
C TRP A 209 -19.06 -3.46 -12.96
N GLY A 210 -18.51 -4.68 -13.01
CA GLY A 210 -19.03 -5.82 -12.25
C GLY A 210 -18.94 -5.62 -10.74
N THR A 211 -17.90 -4.94 -10.26
CA THR A 211 -17.74 -4.59 -8.85
C THR A 211 -18.77 -3.53 -8.40
N CYS A 212 -19.10 -2.60 -9.28
CA CYS A 212 -20.11 -1.57 -9.00
C CYS A 212 -21.54 -2.10 -9.08
N ASN A 213 -21.78 -3.08 -9.95
CA ASN A 213 -23.10 -3.64 -10.26
C ASN A 213 -23.15 -5.11 -9.81
N THR A 214 -23.29 -5.30 -8.50
CA THR A 214 -23.46 -6.61 -7.86
C THR A 214 -24.94 -6.99 -7.76
N ASP A 215 -25.24 -8.28 -7.71
CA ASP A 215 -26.62 -8.76 -7.52
C ASP A 215 -27.15 -8.45 -6.10
N LEU A 216 -26.27 -8.47 -5.11
CA LEU A 216 -26.55 -8.01 -3.75
C LEU A 216 -26.45 -6.48 -3.66
N SER A 217 -27.26 -5.86 -2.82
CA SER A 217 -27.15 -4.41 -2.57
C SER A 217 -25.84 -4.06 -1.86
N GLN A 218 -25.38 -2.82 -2.01
CA GLN A 218 -24.23 -2.27 -1.26
C GLN A 218 -24.33 -2.59 0.23
N SER A 219 -25.47 -2.25 0.85
CA SER A 219 -25.68 -2.45 2.29
C SER A 219 -25.63 -3.90 2.74
N GLN A 220 -26.05 -4.85 1.88
CA GLN A 220 -25.95 -6.28 2.18
C GLN A 220 -24.50 -6.74 2.10
N CYS A 221 -23.76 -6.25 1.11
CA CYS A 221 -22.35 -6.55 1.01
C CYS A 221 -21.51 -5.94 2.14
N ASP A 222 -21.82 -4.72 2.58
CA ASP A 222 -21.16 -4.11 3.74
C ASP A 222 -21.36 -4.97 5.00
N GLN A 223 -22.58 -5.46 5.22
CA GLN A 223 -22.90 -6.37 6.34
C GLN A 223 -22.15 -7.70 6.23
N ASN A 224 -22.09 -8.30 5.03
CA ASN A 224 -21.34 -9.53 4.80
C ASN A 224 -19.85 -9.33 5.11
N MET A 225 -19.23 -8.27 4.57
CA MET A 225 -17.82 -7.97 4.76
C MET A 225 -17.48 -7.67 6.22
N ALA A 226 -18.35 -6.93 6.92
CA ALA A 226 -18.21 -6.69 8.36
C ALA A 226 -18.30 -7.99 9.18
N SER A 227 -19.21 -8.92 8.80
CA SER A 227 -19.32 -10.23 9.44
C SER A 227 -18.06 -11.07 9.20
N PHE A 228 -17.50 -11.06 8.00
CA PHE A 228 -16.24 -11.74 7.73
C PHE A 228 -15.08 -11.12 8.50
N ALA A 229 -15.00 -9.78 8.60
CA ALA A 229 -13.97 -9.09 9.37
C ALA A 229 -14.04 -9.46 10.87
N SER A 230 -15.24 -9.46 11.44
CA SER A 230 -15.46 -9.85 12.85
C SER A 230 -15.11 -11.32 13.09
N THR A 231 -15.47 -12.20 12.17
CA THR A 231 -15.13 -13.63 12.26
C THR A 231 -13.63 -13.84 12.16
N LEU A 232 -12.96 -13.19 11.20
CA LEU A 232 -11.50 -13.21 11.04
C LEU A 232 -10.82 -12.77 12.34
N GLN A 233 -11.26 -11.66 12.94
CA GLN A 233 -10.71 -11.17 14.20
C GLN A 233 -10.83 -12.16 15.36
N SER A 234 -11.85 -13.03 15.39
CA SER A 234 -12.02 -14.01 16.46
C SER A 234 -11.26 -15.32 16.17
N VAL A 235 -11.32 -15.83 14.94
CA VAL A 235 -10.75 -17.14 14.58
C VAL A 235 -9.26 -17.08 14.25
N CYS A 236 -8.77 -15.93 13.78
CA CYS A 236 -7.37 -15.70 13.42
C CYS A 236 -6.60 -14.90 14.48
N GLN A 237 -7.02 -14.90 15.75
CA GLN A 237 -6.38 -14.07 16.79
C GLN A 237 -4.87 -14.29 16.89
N THR A 238 -4.43 -15.55 16.89
CA THR A 238 -3.01 -15.92 16.94
C THR A 238 -2.27 -15.43 15.70
N ASP A 239 -2.85 -15.62 14.51
CA ASP A 239 -2.28 -15.16 13.24
C ASP A 239 -2.18 -13.63 13.16
N LEU A 240 -3.21 -12.91 13.62
CA LEU A 240 -3.20 -11.45 13.71
C LEU A 240 -2.14 -10.94 14.71
N ALA A 241 -2.03 -11.58 15.88
CA ALA A 241 -1.01 -11.25 16.87
C ALA A 241 0.41 -11.51 16.34
N ALA A 242 0.59 -12.57 15.56
CA ALA A 242 1.84 -12.92 14.88
C ALA A 242 2.11 -12.07 13.63
N ARG A 243 1.24 -11.10 13.29
CA ARG A 243 1.34 -10.26 12.07
C ARG A 243 1.40 -11.09 10.79
N ASN A 244 0.66 -12.20 10.74
CA ASN A 244 0.49 -12.97 9.52
C ASN A 244 -0.03 -12.06 8.40
N ALA A 245 0.73 -11.94 7.32
CA ALA A 245 0.43 -10.99 6.25
C ALA A 245 -0.95 -11.24 5.62
N MET A 246 -1.32 -12.50 5.38
CA MET A 246 -2.62 -12.83 4.79
C MET A 246 -3.76 -12.45 5.73
N ALA A 247 -3.69 -12.79 7.01
CA ALA A 247 -4.73 -12.42 7.99
C ALA A 247 -4.86 -10.90 8.17
N VAL A 248 -3.73 -10.19 8.34
CA VAL A 248 -3.71 -8.73 8.53
C VAL A 248 -4.24 -8.01 7.30
N ASN A 249 -3.72 -8.33 6.12
CA ASN A 249 -4.09 -7.68 4.86
C ASN A 249 -5.58 -7.91 4.54
N THR A 250 -6.08 -9.11 4.78
CA THR A 250 -7.50 -9.43 4.56
C THR A 250 -8.38 -8.66 5.51
N LEU A 251 -8.00 -8.55 6.79
CA LEU A 251 -8.78 -7.75 7.75
C LEU A 251 -8.84 -6.28 7.35
N ILE A 252 -7.71 -5.69 6.93
CA ILE A 252 -7.66 -4.32 6.43
C ILE A 252 -8.58 -4.17 5.21
N ALA A 253 -8.48 -5.07 4.24
CA ALA A 253 -9.25 -5.01 3.00
C ALA A 253 -10.77 -5.23 3.23
N LEU A 254 -11.16 -6.13 4.14
CA LEU A 254 -12.55 -6.32 4.54
C LEU A 254 -13.13 -5.06 5.19
N ASN A 255 -12.39 -4.43 6.10
CA ASN A 255 -12.81 -3.18 6.74
C ASN A 255 -12.86 -2.00 5.75
N ALA A 256 -12.01 -2.01 4.72
CA ALA A 256 -11.96 -0.97 3.71
C ALA A 256 -13.00 -1.16 2.58
N TYR A 257 -13.80 -2.24 2.59
CA TYR A 257 -14.69 -2.61 1.49
C TYR A 257 -15.60 -1.46 1.01
N ASP A 258 -16.34 -0.84 1.93
CA ASP A 258 -17.33 0.21 1.61
C ASP A 258 -16.65 1.40 0.89
N LEU A 259 -15.57 1.90 1.50
CA LEU A 259 -14.79 2.99 0.94
C LEU A 259 -14.19 2.62 -0.41
N MET A 260 -13.56 1.45 -0.50
CA MET A 260 -12.88 0.98 -1.71
C MET A 260 -13.84 0.74 -2.86
N ARG A 261 -15.04 0.20 -2.59
CA ARG A 261 -16.09 0.07 -3.61
C ARG A 261 -16.60 1.44 -4.05
N THR A 262 -16.83 2.37 -3.12
CA THR A 262 -17.25 3.74 -3.44
C THR A 262 -16.26 4.43 -4.39
N VAL A 263 -14.97 4.37 -4.10
CA VAL A 263 -13.94 5.05 -4.92
C VAL A 263 -13.63 4.33 -6.23
N ALA A 264 -13.79 3.00 -6.30
CA ALA A 264 -13.69 2.25 -7.54
C ALA A 264 -14.80 2.63 -8.53
N CYS A 265 -16.00 2.88 -8.00
CA CYS A 265 -17.18 3.24 -8.79
C CYS A 265 -17.26 4.73 -9.13
N GLN A 266 -16.30 5.53 -8.66
CA GLN A 266 -16.25 6.94 -9.00
C GLN A 266 -15.87 7.12 -10.48
N THR A 267 -16.57 8.04 -11.15
CA THR A 267 -16.36 8.36 -12.56
C THR A 267 -15.88 9.80 -12.74
N ASP A 268 -15.06 10.06 -13.76
CA ASP A 268 -14.83 11.43 -14.24
C ASP A 268 -16.09 11.92 -14.96
N PRO A 269 -16.75 13.01 -14.49
CA PRO A 269 -17.92 13.56 -15.18
C PRO A 269 -17.62 14.09 -16.59
N THR A 270 -16.35 14.31 -16.94
CA THR A 270 -15.95 14.84 -18.25
C THR A 270 -15.84 13.74 -19.30
N SER A 271 -15.11 12.66 -18.99
CA SER A 271 -14.88 11.53 -19.90
C SER A 271 -15.95 10.43 -19.78
N ASN A 272 -16.70 10.43 -18.67
CA ASN A 272 -17.54 9.31 -18.26
C ASN A 272 -16.76 7.98 -18.15
N ALA A 273 -15.48 8.01 -17.80
CA ALA A 273 -14.68 6.84 -17.48
C ALA A 273 -14.59 6.64 -15.96
N TYR A 274 -14.38 5.40 -15.51
CA TYR A 274 -14.04 5.16 -14.10
C TYR A 274 -12.69 5.80 -13.76
N CYS A 275 -12.62 6.48 -12.63
CA CYS A 275 -11.39 7.13 -12.17
C CYS A 275 -10.24 6.15 -11.95
N TYR A 276 -10.54 4.91 -11.55
CA TYR A 276 -9.54 3.85 -11.43
C TYR A 276 -8.96 3.48 -12.81
N ILE A 277 -9.81 3.39 -13.83
CA ILE A 277 -9.39 3.06 -15.20
C ILE A 277 -8.56 4.19 -15.80
N GLU A 278 -8.89 5.45 -15.53
CA GLU A 278 -8.04 6.59 -15.92
C GLU A 278 -6.67 6.55 -15.24
N ALA A 279 -6.64 6.12 -13.97
CA ALA A 279 -5.39 6.00 -13.21
C ALA A 279 -4.48 4.89 -13.77
N ASP A 280 -5.05 3.75 -14.18
CA ASP A 280 -4.30 2.60 -14.73
C ASP A 280 -3.94 2.76 -16.21
N ALA A 281 -4.81 3.39 -17.01
CA ALA A 281 -4.60 3.56 -18.45
C ALA A 281 -3.63 4.70 -18.81
N GLY A 282 -3.22 5.50 -17.83
CA GLY A 282 -2.29 6.61 -18.02
C GLY A 282 -0.90 6.16 -18.48
N SER A 283 -0.18 7.03 -19.20
CA SER A 283 1.24 6.79 -19.55
C SER A 283 2.15 6.69 -18.33
N ASP A 284 1.67 7.15 -17.17
CA ASP A 284 2.26 6.98 -15.85
C ASP A 284 1.14 6.51 -14.90
N PRO A 285 1.12 5.23 -14.49
CA PRO A 285 0.08 4.69 -13.63
C PRO A 285 0.27 5.09 -12.15
N SER A 286 1.11 6.07 -11.84
CA SER A 286 1.34 6.48 -10.44
C SER A 286 0.09 6.98 -9.71
N ALA A 287 -0.96 7.35 -10.45
CA ALA A 287 -2.27 7.66 -9.88
C ALA A 287 -2.95 6.42 -9.25
N SER A 288 -2.68 5.20 -9.73
CA SER A 288 -3.32 3.99 -9.22
C SER A 288 -2.84 3.62 -7.83
N TYR A 289 -1.60 4.00 -7.46
CA TYR A 289 -1.06 3.79 -6.12
C TYR A 289 -1.88 4.47 -5.02
N PHE A 290 -2.66 5.50 -5.34
CA PHE A 290 -3.59 6.10 -4.37
C PHE A 290 -4.71 5.14 -3.93
N TYR A 291 -5.08 4.17 -4.76
CA TYR A 291 -6.07 3.14 -4.40
C TYR A 291 -5.50 2.10 -3.43
N GLN A 292 -4.19 2.06 -3.25
CA GLN A 292 -3.53 1.17 -2.30
C GLN A 292 -3.48 1.75 -0.87
N LEU A 293 -3.77 3.05 -0.70
CA LEU A 293 -3.71 3.73 0.61
C LEU A 293 -4.67 3.11 1.64
N PRO A 294 -5.96 2.84 1.33
CA PRO A 294 -6.86 2.20 2.28
C PRO A 294 -6.42 0.80 2.70
N LEU A 295 -5.59 0.15 1.87
CA LEU A 295 -5.03 -1.18 2.11
C LEU A 295 -3.73 -1.15 2.93
N GLY A 296 -3.33 0.02 3.43
CA GLY A 296 -2.16 0.20 4.28
C GLY A 296 -0.83 0.24 3.54
N GLN A 297 -0.86 0.32 2.20
CA GLN A 297 0.35 0.49 1.41
C GLN A 297 0.70 1.98 1.31
N PRO A 298 1.93 2.39 1.69
CA PRO A 298 2.34 3.80 1.59
C PRO A 298 2.46 4.23 0.12
N LEU A 299 2.21 5.52 -0.13
CA LEU A 299 2.37 6.08 -1.47
C LEU A 299 3.87 6.08 -1.86
N PRO A 300 4.25 5.45 -2.98
CA PRO A 300 5.59 5.62 -3.54
C PRO A 300 5.76 7.03 -4.11
N ASN A 301 6.94 7.34 -4.64
CA ASN A 301 7.12 8.64 -5.28
C ASN A 301 6.25 8.77 -6.54
N ILE A 302 5.38 9.79 -6.56
CA ILE A 302 4.51 10.10 -7.70
C ILE A 302 5.10 11.23 -8.54
N THR A 303 4.59 11.40 -9.76
CA THR A 303 4.89 12.57 -10.61
C THR A 303 3.69 13.50 -10.69
N ASN A 304 3.84 14.63 -11.39
CA ASN A 304 2.71 15.53 -11.63
C ASN A 304 1.63 14.94 -12.56
N LEU A 305 1.90 13.80 -13.23
CA LEU A 305 0.91 13.10 -14.04
C LEU A 305 -0.21 12.50 -13.19
N ALA A 306 0.05 12.23 -11.90
CA ALA A 306 -0.98 11.78 -10.97
C ALA A 306 -1.94 12.90 -10.52
N CYS A 307 -1.68 14.16 -10.88
CA CYS A 307 -2.44 15.34 -10.46
C CYS A 307 -3.76 15.54 -11.25
N THR A 308 -4.59 14.51 -11.34
CA THR A 308 -5.86 14.51 -12.09
C THR A 308 -7.05 14.92 -11.22
N ALA A 309 -8.16 15.32 -11.86
CA ALA A 309 -9.41 15.58 -11.14
C ALA A 309 -9.90 14.34 -10.36
N CYS A 310 -9.71 13.15 -10.92
CA CYS A 310 -10.01 11.88 -10.26
C CYS A 310 -9.20 11.68 -8.98
N THR A 311 -7.87 11.82 -9.02
CA THR A 311 -7.03 11.67 -7.83
C THR A 311 -7.36 12.72 -6.76
N LYS A 312 -7.68 13.96 -7.16
CA LYS A 312 -8.13 14.99 -6.21
C LYS A 312 -9.42 14.59 -5.49
N SER A 313 -10.41 14.10 -6.23
CA SER A 313 -11.69 13.64 -5.67
C SER A 313 -11.54 12.35 -4.83
N LEU A 314 -10.62 11.48 -5.21
CA LEU A 314 -10.24 10.29 -4.43
C LEU A 314 -9.70 10.68 -3.05
N LEU A 315 -8.74 11.61 -3.00
CA LEU A 315 -8.18 12.11 -1.75
C LEU A 315 -9.22 12.83 -0.89
N ALA A 316 -10.15 13.55 -1.50
CA ALA A 316 -11.28 14.16 -0.79
C ALA A 316 -12.20 13.10 -0.15
N SER A 317 -12.47 11.99 -0.86
CA SER A 317 -13.24 10.87 -0.34
C SER A 317 -12.55 10.21 0.86
N TYR A 318 -11.22 10.04 0.79
CA TYR A 318 -10.42 9.54 1.90
C TYR A 318 -10.45 10.49 3.11
N ALA A 319 -10.30 11.80 2.89
CA ALA A 319 -10.38 12.79 3.95
C ALA A 319 -11.73 12.76 4.67
N SER A 320 -12.81 12.65 3.89
CA SER A 320 -14.18 12.52 4.41
C SER A 320 -14.35 11.24 5.22
N ALA A 321 -13.87 10.10 4.70
CA ALA A 321 -13.95 8.82 5.39
C ALA A 321 -13.21 8.85 6.74
N LEU A 322 -12.01 9.45 6.78
CA LEU A 322 -11.24 9.60 8.02
C LEU A 322 -11.85 10.60 9.01
N SER A 323 -12.64 11.56 8.53
CA SER A 323 -13.36 12.52 9.39
C SER A 323 -14.68 11.96 9.93
N SER A 324 -15.13 10.81 9.43
CA SER A 324 -16.37 10.16 9.87
C SER A 324 -16.19 9.34 11.15
N SER A 325 -17.29 9.06 11.85
CA SER A 325 -17.33 8.18 13.03
C SER A 325 -16.93 6.73 12.75
N ASN A 326 -16.96 6.31 11.48
CA ASN A 326 -16.62 4.95 11.05
C ASN A 326 -15.13 4.79 10.72
N SER A 327 -14.31 5.84 10.92
CA SER A 327 -12.87 5.82 10.61
C SER A 327 -12.06 4.78 11.40
N THR A 328 -12.55 4.31 12.55
CA THR A 328 -11.85 3.34 13.43
C THR A 328 -11.47 2.03 12.73
N GLY A 329 -12.26 1.60 11.73
CA GLY A 329 -11.97 0.39 10.95
C GLY A 329 -10.91 0.58 9.85
N LEU A 330 -10.65 1.82 9.44
CA LEU A 330 -9.82 2.16 8.28
C LEU A 330 -8.34 2.33 8.65
N THR A 331 -7.80 1.38 9.41
CA THR A 331 -6.44 1.48 9.97
C THR A 331 -5.35 1.63 8.89
N GLY A 332 -5.52 0.97 7.73
CA GLY A 332 -4.62 1.14 6.59
C GLY A 332 -4.59 2.57 6.07
N LEU A 333 -5.77 3.16 5.84
CA LEU A 333 -5.88 4.55 5.39
C LEU A 333 -5.35 5.54 6.43
N GLN A 334 -5.66 5.30 7.71
CA GLN A 334 -5.20 6.16 8.81
C GLN A 334 -3.68 6.28 8.84
N GLN A 335 -2.97 5.19 8.53
CA GLN A 335 -1.51 5.13 8.51
C GLN A 335 -0.90 5.80 7.27
N THR A 336 -1.54 5.70 6.12
CA THR A 336 -0.94 6.07 4.83
C THR A 336 -1.36 7.46 4.33
N TYR A 337 -2.58 7.90 4.66
CA TYR A 337 -3.17 9.12 4.08
C TYR A 337 -2.37 10.39 4.42
N GLY A 338 -1.88 10.52 5.65
CA GLY A 338 -1.23 11.75 6.11
C GLY A 338 0.00 12.11 5.28
N ASP A 339 0.83 11.14 4.93
CA ASP A 339 2.03 11.37 4.13
C ASP A 339 1.71 11.44 2.63
N ALA A 340 0.76 10.63 2.15
CA ALA A 340 0.25 10.72 0.78
C ALA A 340 -0.34 12.09 0.46
N ALA A 341 -1.15 12.65 1.37
CA ALA A 341 -1.75 13.97 1.22
C ALA A 341 -0.69 15.08 1.18
N LYS A 342 0.33 15.01 2.03
CA LYS A 342 1.46 15.97 2.00
C LYS A 342 2.20 15.90 0.68
N GLN A 343 2.49 14.70 0.18
CA GLN A 343 3.18 14.52 -1.09
C GLN A 343 2.34 15.03 -2.27
N ALA A 344 1.04 14.71 -2.29
CA ALA A 344 0.13 15.22 -3.31
C ALA A 344 0.04 16.76 -3.29
N VAL A 345 -0.02 17.40 -2.12
CA VAL A 345 0.03 18.87 -2.02
C VAL A 345 1.36 19.44 -2.49
N SER A 346 2.48 18.78 -2.17
CA SER A 346 3.81 19.22 -2.60
C SER A 346 4.01 19.18 -4.12
N ILE A 347 3.36 18.25 -4.82
CA ILE A 347 3.55 18.00 -6.25
C ILE A 347 2.46 18.67 -7.08
N CYS A 348 1.20 18.57 -6.63
CA CYS A 348 0.03 19.05 -7.37
C CYS A 348 -0.43 20.45 -6.94
N GLY A 349 0.16 21.02 -5.89
CA GLY A 349 -0.11 22.38 -5.42
C GLY A 349 -1.00 22.44 -4.18
N SER A 350 -1.08 23.64 -3.61
CA SER A 350 -1.87 23.90 -2.41
C SER A 350 -3.36 23.62 -2.62
N GLY A 351 -4.00 23.01 -1.62
CA GLY A 351 -5.42 22.66 -1.67
C GLY A 351 -5.75 21.45 -2.55
N TYR A 352 -4.75 20.69 -3.00
CA TYR A 352 -4.99 19.45 -3.73
C TYR A 352 -5.53 18.32 -2.84
N ALA A 353 -5.04 18.19 -1.61
CA ALA A 353 -5.51 17.24 -0.62
C ALA A 353 -5.78 17.93 0.72
N GLN A 354 -6.76 17.45 1.48
CA GLN A 354 -7.13 17.99 2.78
C GLN A 354 -6.27 17.36 3.88
N SER A 355 -5.77 18.18 4.80
CA SER A 355 -5.19 17.67 6.05
C SER A 355 -6.30 17.15 6.95
N VAL A 356 -6.16 15.92 7.45
CA VAL A 356 -7.09 15.35 8.43
C VAL A 356 -6.42 15.37 9.80
N THR A 357 -6.98 16.10 10.74
CA THR A 357 -6.57 16.05 12.15
C THR A 357 -7.18 14.79 12.76
N GLN A 358 -6.50 13.64 12.61
CA GLN A 358 -6.93 12.46 13.34
C GLN A 358 -6.78 12.75 14.83
N SER A 359 -7.88 12.66 15.59
CA SER A 359 -7.81 12.57 17.03
C SER A 359 -7.26 11.20 17.38
N THR A 360 -5.94 11.05 17.30
CA THR A 360 -5.26 9.91 17.88
C THR A 360 -5.51 9.98 19.38
N SER A 361 -6.45 9.18 19.88
CA SER A 361 -6.47 8.82 21.30
C SER A 361 -5.23 7.97 21.56
N VAL A 362 -4.09 8.63 21.69
CA VAL A 362 -2.94 8.02 22.34
C VAL A 362 -3.38 7.85 23.78
N THR A 363 -3.79 6.63 24.15
CA THR A 363 -3.84 6.25 25.57
C THR A 363 -2.38 6.19 26.03
N THR A 364 -1.81 7.35 26.31
CA THR A 364 -0.62 7.45 27.14
C THR A 364 -1.06 7.03 28.53
N SER A 365 -0.85 5.75 28.86
CA SER A 365 -0.76 5.30 30.24
C SER A 365 0.48 5.94 30.87
N SER A 366 0.38 7.21 31.24
CA SER A 366 1.38 7.90 32.04
C SER A 366 0.96 7.78 33.50
N ALA A 367 1.53 6.78 34.17
CA ALA A 367 1.53 6.69 35.62
C ALA A 367 2.44 7.79 36.23
N LEU A 368 1.93 8.39 37.30
CA LEU A 368 2.58 9.18 38.37
C LEU A 368 3.38 10.46 38.05
N GLY A 369 2.96 11.56 38.69
CA GLY A 369 3.83 12.71 38.99
C GLY A 369 3.13 13.97 39.50
N HIS A 370 2.78 14.01 40.80
CA HIS A 370 2.67 15.18 41.72
C HIS A 370 2.21 16.55 41.16
N GLY A 371 1.01 17.02 41.51
CA GLY A 371 0.79 18.01 42.59
C GLY A 371 0.85 19.45 42.06
N ILE A 372 -0.23 20.24 42.03
CA ILE A 372 -0.77 21.01 43.17
C ILE A 372 -2.18 21.48 42.76
N THR A 373 -3.22 21.11 43.48
CA THR A 373 -4.40 21.99 43.66
C THR A 373 -5.12 21.61 44.95
N LYS A 374 -5.23 22.60 45.83
CA LYS A 374 -5.96 22.57 47.09
C LYS A 374 -7.41 22.21 46.84
N THR A 375 -7.91 21.19 47.52
CA THR A 375 -9.31 21.13 47.97
C THR A 375 -9.38 20.13 49.12
N GLY A 376 -9.73 20.64 50.29
CA GLY A 376 -9.81 19.83 51.51
C GLY A 376 -11.07 18.98 51.50
N ILE A 377 -10.89 17.68 51.69
CA ILE A 377 -11.94 16.78 52.17
C ILE A 377 -11.29 15.81 53.16
N LEU A 378 -11.81 15.84 54.39
CA LEU A 378 -11.54 14.94 55.50
C LEU A 378 -11.78 13.49 55.09
N LEU A 379 -10.88 12.57 55.41
CA LEU A 379 -11.26 11.19 55.66
C LEU A 379 -10.31 10.48 56.63
N ALA A 380 -10.96 9.73 57.51
CA ALA A 380 -10.49 9.05 58.68
C ALA A 380 -9.38 8.02 58.39
N GLY A 381 -8.54 7.83 59.40
CA GLY A 381 -7.35 6.99 59.32
C GLY A 381 -7.60 5.49 59.31
N PHE A 382 -6.52 4.77 59.01
CA PHE A 382 -6.26 3.43 59.51
C PHE A 382 -4.73 3.25 59.57
N LEU A 383 -4.20 3.23 60.79
CA LEU A 383 -2.88 2.68 61.13
C LEU A 383 -3.07 1.18 61.35
N ALA A 384 -2.39 0.33 60.60
CA ALA A 384 -2.11 -1.04 61.01
C ALA A 384 -0.81 -1.52 60.36
N THR A 385 0.18 -1.64 61.23
CA THR A 385 1.50 -2.24 61.09
C THR A 385 1.47 -3.68 60.58
N CYS A 386 2.48 -4.08 59.80
CA CYS A 386 3.09 -5.42 59.90
C CYS A 386 4.60 -5.31 59.64
N ALA A 387 5.37 -5.51 60.71
CA ALA A 387 6.78 -5.83 60.69
C ALA A 387 6.96 -7.36 60.80
N ASN A 388 8.16 -7.82 60.44
CA ASN A 388 8.71 -9.19 60.53
C ASN A 388 8.23 -10.17 59.43
N LEU A 389 9.07 -11.01 58.81
CA LEU A 389 10.31 -11.62 59.28
C LEU A 389 11.11 -12.23 58.10
N TYR A 390 12.39 -12.54 58.36
CA TYR A 390 13.28 -13.54 57.75
C TYR A 390 14.40 -13.10 56.79
N ILE A 391 15.60 -13.06 57.39
CA ILE A 391 16.94 -13.16 56.82
C ILE A 391 17.44 -14.61 57.03
N SER A 392 18.32 -15.05 56.12
CA SER A 392 19.25 -16.21 56.15
C SER A 392 18.73 -17.59 55.74
N LEU A 393 19.12 -18.02 54.52
CA LEU A 393 20.32 -18.83 54.28
C LEU A 393 20.81 -18.65 52.84
#